data_AF-A0A1M7JWX4-F1
#
_entry.id   AF-A0A1M7JWX4-F1
#
_cell.length_a   1.000
_cell.length_b   1.000
_cell.length_c   1.000
_cell.angle_alpha   90.00
_cell.angle_beta   90.00
_cell.angle_gamma   90.00
#
_symmetry.space_group_name_H-M   'P 1'
#
loop_
_entity.id
_entity.type
_entity.pdbx_description
1 polymer ?
#
loop_
_entity_poly.entity_id
_entity_poly.type
_entity_poly.pdbx_seq_one_letter_code
_entity_poly.pdbx_strand_id
1 'polypeptide(L)'
;MKNIQSKQRSTGATTFTSAAAHVQNNHLPESNRKITLPHAMQPYLPAVMKAGNPKFRLPQFGSIKSTYMDKKLKLSESVVQTRVMRLLERMEAEGKLLSPDPVPVIMKQIFPAPGVMDEAAFNAAVDVTARTVVYQSIADSHTKVESTTDKPKLDKALTAAATLCTNAAGNAAGLADIFGKKAKTAKSHYEKIAQVLEKVRKNMDKHISTDYNLDDDEVGLGGYALYDEQEMHLLSSVAKVTDPKETKVTLIHEAAHMADKSIDDRLYYGTHGFQGMTERQKITNAAHFEELPRRELGTSIYPKPMVPGMLPGGKATKEDKVKEAAADHLRMAWDAAVDTFTLLRGVRRQSMAGTEKPFKDNERLLVKISRLEDLTIHEQAKKARTVTDLDVTIAESIAHSFSVLTNTIDNIPYPAVNKWRTKRSLKLEMVAAAISQENNLLKDPDRDMKLTNWMVAHYRKLPSA
;
A
#
# COMPACT_ATOMS: atom_id res chain seq x y z
N MET A 1 -45.91 14.11 11.33
CA MET A 1 -44.46 14.22 11.62
C MET A 1 -44.25 13.77 13.07
N LYS A 2 -43.23 12.95 13.37
CA LYS A 2 -42.85 12.55 14.74
C LYS A 2 -41.33 12.36 14.80
N ASN A 3 -40.71 12.73 15.93
CA ASN A 3 -39.28 12.53 16.17
C ASN A 3 -38.92 11.05 16.28
N ILE A 4 -37.77 10.67 15.73
CA ILE A 4 -37.06 9.44 16.08
C ILE A 4 -35.62 9.83 16.40
N GLN A 5 -35.29 9.86 17.70
CA GLN A 5 -33.90 9.98 18.16
C GLN A 5 -33.18 8.65 17.89
N SER A 6 -32.05 8.67 17.20
CA SER A 6 -31.18 7.50 17.12
C SER A 6 -30.39 7.34 18.42
N LYS A 7 -30.40 6.13 18.97
CA LYS A 7 -29.67 5.83 20.21
C LYS A 7 -28.17 5.79 19.95
N GLN A 8 -27.38 6.52 20.74
CA GLN A 8 -25.97 6.20 20.91
C GLN A 8 -25.84 4.74 21.40
N ARG A 9 -24.82 4.03 20.92
CA ARG A 9 -24.35 2.78 21.52
C ARG A 9 -22.86 2.91 21.80
N SER A 10 -22.49 2.54 23.02
CA SER A 10 -21.12 2.54 23.51
C SER A 10 -20.24 1.58 22.72
N THR A 11 -19.07 2.04 22.30
CA THR A 11 -17.96 1.17 21.90
C THR A 11 -17.46 0.43 23.14
N GLY A 12 -17.72 -0.88 23.21
CA GLY A 12 -17.13 -1.77 24.21
C GLY A 12 -15.65 -1.99 23.89
N ALA A 13 -14.80 -1.06 24.31
CA ALA A 13 -13.39 -1.04 23.96
C ALA A 13 -12.57 -1.95 24.88
N THR A 14 -12.30 -3.19 24.44
CA THR A 14 -11.11 -3.92 24.89
C THR A 14 -9.88 -3.32 24.22
N THR A 15 -9.48 -2.15 24.70
CA THR A 15 -8.24 -1.47 24.32
C THR A 15 -7.03 -2.33 24.71
N PHE A 16 -5.94 -2.20 23.96
CA PHE A 16 -4.62 -2.62 24.43
C PHE A 16 -4.12 -1.63 25.49
N THR A 17 -4.71 -1.66 26.68
CA THR A 17 -4.15 -0.95 27.84
C THR A 17 -3.07 -1.80 28.51
N SER A 18 -1.80 -1.52 28.17
CA SER A 18 -0.90 -1.18 29.26
C SER A 18 -1.40 0.12 29.92
N ALA A 19 -1.03 0.36 31.18
CA ALA A 19 -0.94 1.75 31.61
C ALA A 19 0.24 2.38 30.84
N ALA A 20 0.11 3.57 30.24
CA ALA A 20 -0.79 4.67 30.61
C ALA A 20 -1.64 5.27 29.46
N ALA A 21 -2.58 6.13 29.87
CA ALA A 21 -3.41 7.06 29.09
C ALA A 21 -4.65 6.49 28.36
N HIS A 22 -5.73 7.27 28.34
CA HIS A 22 -7.06 6.89 27.86
C HIS A 22 -7.36 7.33 26.41
N VAL A 23 -7.88 6.38 25.62
CA VAL A 23 -9.13 6.42 24.81
C VAL A 23 -10.01 7.70 24.95
N GLN A 24 -10.73 8.23 23.94
CA GLN A 24 -11.48 7.56 22.86
C GLN A 24 -11.56 8.34 21.51
N ASN A 25 -11.69 7.57 20.42
CA ASN A 25 -11.87 8.03 19.02
C ASN A 25 -13.23 8.71 18.76
N ASN A 26 -13.32 9.49 17.67
CA ASN A 26 -14.39 9.28 16.66
C ASN A 26 -14.18 9.98 15.29
N HIS A 27 -14.50 9.22 14.23
CA HIS A 27 -14.81 9.63 12.84
C HIS A 27 -13.73 10.34 11.98
N LEU A 28 -13.35 9.70 10.85
CA LEU A 28 -13.48 10.18 9.45
C LEU A 28 -13.25 9.02 8.41
N PRO A 29 -13.66 9.11 7.11
CA PRO A 29 -13.63 7.96 6.18
C PRO A 29 -13.04 8.15 4.74
N GLU A 30 -12.40 7.08 4.28
CA GLU A 30 -12.22 6.51 2.90
C GLU A 30 -11.90 7.38 1.64
N SER A 31 -10.62 7.42 1.18
CA SER A 31 -10.13 7.23 -0.23
C SER A 31 -8.58 7.01 -0.30
N ASN A 32 -7.89 6.53 -1.36
CA ASN A 32 -7.33 7.23 -2.55
C ASN A 32 -6.98 6.30 -3.76
N ARG A 33 -7.64 6.26 -4.94
CA ARG A 33 -7.26 5.27 -6.01
C ARG A 33 -6.23 5.80 -7.07
N LYS A 34 -5.41 4.91 -7.68
CA LYS A 34 -4.27 5.22 -8.60
C LYS A 34 -4.34 4.43 -9.93
N ILE A 35 -3.68 4.92 -11.00
CA ILE A 35 -3.60 4.36 -12.38
C ILE A 35 -2.31 4.79 -13.13
N THR A 36 -2.14 4.41 -14.42
CA THR A 36 -0.86 4.34 -15.18
C THR A 36 -0.84 5.12 -16.52
N LEU A 37 0.36 5.32 -17.09
CA LEU A 37 0.66 6.30 -18.14
C LEU A 37 1.03 5.72 -19.53
N PRO A 38 1.00 6.52 -20.62
CA PRO A 38 1.26 6.06 -22.00
C PRO A 38 2.76 5.84 -22.35
N HIS A 39 3.00 5.00 -23.36
CA HIS A 39 4.33 4.57 -23.82
C HIS A 39 5.34 5.71 -24.13
N ALA A 40 4.88 6.88 -24.57
CA ALA A 40 5.76 8.02 -24.90
C ALA A 40 6.49 8.63 -23.68
N MET A 41 6.08 8.30 -22.45
CA MET A 41 6.69 8.83 -21.21
C MET A 41 7.80 7.97 -20.62
N GLN A 42 8.21 6.87 -21.28
CA GLN A 42 9.26 5.95 -20.83
C GLN A 42 10.56 6.60 -20.28
N PRO A 43 11.09 7.70 -20.85
CA PRO A 43 12.30 8.38 -20.31
C PRO A 43 12.06 9.19 -19.03
N TYR A 44 10.81 9.46 -18.67
CA TYR A 44 10.42 10.37 -17.57
C TYR A 44 9.57 9.69 -16.49
N LEU A 45 9.41 8.36 -16.56
CA LEU A 45 8.96 7.57 -15.41
C LEU A 45 9.94 7.77 -14.23
N PRO A 46 9.45 7.93 -12.98
CA PRO A 46 10.32 8.13 -11.83
C PRO A 46 11.37 7.01 -11.72
N ALA A 47 12.60 7.37 -11.32
CA ALA A 47 13.62 6.39 -11.02
C ALA A 47 13.17 5.40 -9.93
N VAL A 48 12.26 5.80 -9.04
CA VAL A 48 11.61 4.94 -8.03
C VAL A 48 10.63 3.92 -8.62
N MET A 49 10.03 4.19 -9.79
CA MET A 49 9.17 3.23 -10.52
C MET A 49 9.95 2.33 -11.50
N LYS A 50 11.23 2.66 -11.77
CA LYS A 50 12.14 1.84 -12.60
C LYS A 50 13.23 1.12 -11.80
N ALA A 51 13.58 1.59 -10.61
CA ALA A 51 14.31 0.81 -9.63
C ALA A 51 13.44 -0.37 -9.17
N GLY A 52 14.07 -1.52 -8.95
CA GLY A 52 13.38 -2.76 -8.63
C GLY A 52 12.81 -2.79 -7.21
N ASN A 53 11.69 -2.10 -6.96
CA ASN A 53 10.88 -2.32 -5.77
C ASN A 53 10.52 -3.83 -5.68
N PRO A 54 10.69 -4.47 -4.53
CA PRO A 54 10.62 -5.92 -4.41
C PRO A 54 9.18 -6.43 -4.31
N LYS A 55 8.50 -6.53 -5.44
CA LYS A 55 7.11 -6.98 -5.48
C LYS A 55 6.86 -8.44 -5.10
N PHE A 56 7.83 -9.31 -5.37
CA PHE A 56 7.71 -10.75 -5.17
C PHE A 56 9.04 -11.29 -4.64
N ARG A 57 8.95 -12.06 -3.55
CA ARG A 57 10.06 -12.63 -2.80
C ARG A 57 9.61 -13.88 -2.04
N LEU A 58 10.56 -14.63 -1.50
CA LEU A 58 10.33 -15.78 -0.62
C LEU A 58 10.69 -15.46 0.83
N PRO A 59 10.09 -16.11 1.85
CA PRO A 59 10.66 -16.14 3.19
C PRO A 59 12.07 -16.73 3.17
N GLN A 60 12.93 -16.36 4.12
CA GLN A 60 14.20 -17.07 4.33
C GLN A 60 13.99 -18.60 4.42
N PHE A 61 14.96 -19.35 3.91
CA PHE A 61 14.94 -20.82 3.92
C PHE A 61 14.60 -21.40 5.30
N GLY A 62 15.16 -20.87 6.39
CA GLY A 62 14.86 -21.29 7.76
C GLY A 62 13.38 -21.09 8.17
N SER A 63 12.72 -20.03 7.70
CA SER A 63 11.29 -19.78 7.94
C SER A 63 10.38 -20.71 7.15
N ILE A 64 10.74 -21.04 5.90
CA ILE A 64 10.02 -22.04 5.12
C ILE A 64 10.21 -23.44 5.74
N LYS A 65 11.46 -23.81 6.03
CA LYS A 65 11.84 -25.11 6.59
C LYS A 65 11.23 -25.37 7.97
N SER A 66 11.17 -24.35 8.85
CA SER A 66 10.47 -24.47 10.12
C SER A 66 8.96 -24.64 9.96
N THR A 67 8.33 -23.91 9.05
CA THR A 67 6.90 -24.06 8.70
C THR A 67 6.60 -25.44 8.10
N TYR A 68 7.49 -25.95 7.25
CA TYR A 68 7.42 -27.27 6.60
C TYR A 68 7.62 -28.43 7.58
N MET A 69 8.46 -28.25 8.61
CA MET A 69 8.84 -29.29 9.57
C MET A 69 8.02 -29.29 10.87
N ASP A 70 7.24 -28.26 11.19
CA ASP A 70 6.52 -28.19 12.47
C ASP A 70 5.30 -29.13 12.54
N LYS A 71 5.55 -30.30 13.10
CA LYS A 71 4.56 -31.34 13.41
C LYS A 71 3.44 -30.88 14.35
N LYS A 72 3.55 -29.73 15.04
CA LYS A 72 2.46 -29.13 15.82
C LYS A 72 1.41 -28.49 14.92
N LEU A 73 1.84 -27.82 13.85
CA LEU A 73 0.94 -27.21 12.86
C LEU A 73 0.09 -28.26 12.14
N LYS A 74 0.63 -29.48 11.97
CA LYS A 74 0.03 -30.58 11.17
C LYS A 74 -0.37 -30.13 9.75
N LEU A 75 0.36 -29.16 9.22
CA LEU A 75 0.19 -28.67 7.86
C LEU A 75 0.64 -29.75 6.87
N SER A 76 -0.04 -29.89 5.74
CA SER A 76 0.40 -30.83 4.70
C SER A 76 1.61 -30.27 3.95
N GLU A 77 2.59 -31.12 3.65
CA GLU A 77 3.77 -30.76 2.84
C GLU A 77 3.36 -30.12 1.50
N SER A 78 2.32 -30.67 0.86
CA SER A 78 1.75 -30.17 -0.40
C SER A 78 1.16 -28.75 -0.29
N VAL A 79 0.69 -28.33 0.88
CA VAL A 79 0.21 -26.95 1.10
C VAL A 79 1.40 -25.98 1.05
N VAL A 80 2.44 -26.26 1.84
CA VAL A 80 3.65 -25.43 1.87
C VAL A 80 4.29 -25.36 0.48
N GLN A 81 4.44 -26.50 -0.19
CA GLN A 81 4.95 -26.58 -1.56
C GLN A 81 4.10 -25.74 -2.53
N THR A 82 2.77 -25.81 -2.45
CA THR A 82 1.87 -24.99 -3.29
C THR A 82 2.07 -23.49 -3.06
N ARG A 83 2.28 -23.06 -1.79
CA ARG A 83 2.47 -21.63 -1.49
C ARG A 83 3.84 -21.13 -1.95
N VAL A 84 4.91 -21.92 -1.73
CA VAL A 84 6.26 -21.61 -2.22
C VAL A 84 6.30 -21.56 -3.74
N MET A 85 5.65 -22.52 -4.42
CA MET A 85 5.47 -22.52 -5.87
C MET A 85 4.78 -21.24 -6.35
N ARG A 86 3.70 -20.79 -5.69
CA ARG A 86 2.97 -19.59 -6.09
C ARG A 86 3.78 -18.29 -5.93
N LEU A 87 4.69 -18.23 -4.94
CA LEU A 87 5.64 -17.12 -4.81
C LEU A 87 6.71 -17.17 -5.92
N LEU A 88 7.28 -18.36 -6.18
CA LEU A 88 8.25 -18.57 -7.27
C LEU A 88 7.67 -18.21 -8.65
N GLU A 89 6.44 -18.60 -8.97
CA GLU A 89 5.76 -18.23 -10.22
C GLU A 89 5.66 -16.69 -10.41
N ARG A 90 5.38 -15.96 -9.32
CA ARG A 90 5.29 -14.49 -9.37
C ARG A 90 6.68 -13.87 -9.55
N MET A 91 7.73 -14.46 -8.97
CA MET A 91 9.12 -14.05 -9.18
C MET A 91 9.62 -14.37 -10.61
N GLU A 92 9.22 -15.51 -11.18
CA GLU A 92 9.47 -15.91 -12.57
C GLU A 92 8.90 -14.87 -13.55
N ALA A 93 7.65 -14.44 -13.32
CA ALA A 93 6.97 -13.40 -14.10
C ALA A 93 7.64 -12.02 -14.07
N GLU A 94 8.60 -11.78 -13.17
CA GLU A 94 9.40 -10.56 -13.09
C GLU A 94 10.90 -10.76 -13.39
N GLY A 95 11.32 -11.96 -13.79
CA GLY A 95 12.73 -12.27 -14.04
C GLY A 95 13.61 -12.19 -12.79
N LYS A 96 13.05 -12.48 -11.60
CA LYS A 96 13.72 -12.39 -10.30
C LYS A 96 14.33 -13.71 -9.80
N LEU A 97 14.17 -14.79 -10.56
CA LEU A 97 14.83 -16.06 -10.27
C LEU A 97 16.27 -16.04 -10.80
N LEU A 98 17.19 -16.60 -10.02
CA LEU A 98 18.60 -16.77 -10.39
C LEU A 98 18.78 -18.01 -11.29
N SER A 99 17.97 -19.05 -11.09
CA SER A 99 17.95 -20.22 -11.95
C SER A 99 17.16 -19.96 -13.25
N PRO A 100 17.64 -20.41 -14.41
CA PRO A 100 16.89 -20.40 -15.67
C PRO A 100 15.90 -21.57 -15.80
N ASP A 101 15.85 -22.49 -14.84
CA ASP A 101 14.93 -23.63 -14.86
C ASP A 101 13.47 -23.16 -14.63
N PRO A 102 12.47 -23.76 -15.31
CA PRO A 102 11.07 -23.48 -15.03
C PRO A 102 10.70 -23.79 -13.57
N VAL A 103 9.79 -23.02 -12.97
CA VAL A 103 9.39 -23.20 -11.55
C VAL A 103 9.02 -24.65 -11.15
N PRO A 104 8.34 -25.48 -11.98
CA PRO A 104 8.08 -26.90 -11.67
C PRO A 104 9.32 -27.80 -11.61
N VAL A 105 10.47 -27.36 -12.12
CA VAL A 105 11.78 -28.03 -11.98
C VAL A 105 12.46 -27.55 -10.71
N ILE A 106 12.51 -26.22 -10.48
CA ILE A 106 13.02 -25.61 -9.23
C ILE A 106 12.33 -26.22 -8.01
N MET A 107 11.00 -26.38 -8.04
CA MET A 107 10.24 -26.99 -6.95
C MET A 107 10.66 -28.43 -6.63
N LYS A 108 11.10 -29.22 -7.64
CA LYS A 108 11.61 -30.59 -7.44
C LYS A 108 13.06 -30.60 -6.92
N GLN A 109 13.84 -29.56 -7.22
CA GLN A 109 15.18 -29.39 -6.66
C GLN A 109 15.09 -28.99 -5.17
N ILE A 110 14.21 -28.04 -4.83
CA ILE A 110 14.01 -27.57 -3.45
C ILE A 110 13.32 -28.62 -2.57
N PHE A 111 12.36 -29.39 -3.11
CA PHE A 111 11.63 -30.44 -2.39
C PHE A 111 11.81 -31.82 -3.08
N PRO A 112 13.01 -32.43 -2.99
CA PRO A 112 13.35 -33.64 -3.77
C PRO A 112 12.68 -34.92 -3.27
N ALA A 113 12.21 -34.95 -2.03
CA ALA A 113 11.51 -36.08 -1.42
C ALA A 113 10.58 -35.60 -0.28
N PRO A 114 9.56 -36.38 0.10
CA PRO A 114 8.71 -36.08 1.26
C PRO A 114 9.55 -35.89 2.54
N GLY A 115 9.22 -34.85 3.31
CA GLY A 115 9.95 -34.44 4.51
C GLY A 115 11.35 -33.86 4.27
N VAL A 116 11.81 -33.73 3.03
CA VAL A 116 13.13 -33.17 2.67
C VAL A 116 12.96 -31.78 2.04
N MET A 117 13.85 -30.85 2.39
CA MET A 117 13.97 -29.54 1.76
C MET A 117 15.45 -29.17 1.62
N ASP A 118 15.88 -28.85 0.39
CA ASP A 118 17.28 -28.60 0.04
C ASP A 118 17.62 -27.10 0.02
N GLU A 119 18.69 -26.75 0.75
CA GLU A 119 19.15 -25.37 0.95
C GLU A 119 20.03 -24.87 -0.20
N ALA A 120 20.81 -25.76 -0.83
CA ALA A 120 21.64 -25.42 -1.98
C ALA A 120 20.78 -25.18 -3.22
N ALA A 121 19.74 -26.00 -3.43
CA ALA A 121 18.73 -25.77 -4.47
C ALA A 121 17.97 -24.45 -4.27
N PHE A 122 17.61 -24.12 -3.03
CA PHE A 122 16.96 -22.83 -2.72
C PHE A 122 17.88 -21.65 -3.04
N ASN A 123 19.14 -21.71 -2.58
CA ASN A 123 20.14 -20.66 -2.81
C ASN A 123 20.60 -20.55 -4.27
N ALA A 124 20.43 -21.61 -5.08
CA ALA A 124 20.64 -21.57 -6.52
C ALA A 124 19.44 -20.97 -7.29
N ALA A 125 18.22 -21.06 -6.73
CA ALA A 125 17.01 -20.51 -7.33
C ALA A 125 16.83 -19.01 -7.11
N VAL A 126 17.29 -18.46 -5.97
CA VAL A 126 17.16 -17.04 -5.61
C VAL A 126 18.40 -16.49 -4.92
N ASP A 127 18.76 -15.23 -5.18
CA ASP A 127 19.84 -14.53 -4.47
C ASP A 127 19.44 -14.21 -3.02
N VAL A 128 19.78 -15.12 -2.09
CA VAL A 128 19.46 -14.96 -0.67
C VAL A 128 20.16 -13.79 0.03
N THR A 129 21.16 -13.16 -0.60
CA THR A 129 21.80 -11.95 -0.08
C THR A 129 20.95 -10.70 -0.37
N ALA A 130 20.17 -10.73 -1.46
CA ALA A 130 19.31 -9.62 -1.87
C ALA A 130 17.96 -9.63 -1.13
N ARG A 131 17.79 -8.65 -0.22
CA ARG A 131 16.50 -8.33 0.45
C ARG A 131 15.33 -8.11 -0.51
N THR A 132 15.62 -7.86 -1.78
CA THR A 132 14.62 -7.68 -2.84
C THR A 132 14.01 -8.96 -3.37
N VAL A 133 14.58 -10.13 -3.04
CA VAL A 133 14.05 -11.46 -3.41
C VAL A 133 13.90 -12.42 -2.22
N VAL A 134 14.43 -12.06 -1.04
CA VAL A 134 14.17 -12.77 0.22
C VAL A 134 13.69 -11.83 1.33
N TYR A 135 12.53 -12.16 1.90
CA TYR A 135 11.98 -11.58 3.12
C TYR A 135 12.85 -12.01 4.32
N GLN A 136 13.53 -11.07 4.99
CA GLN A 136 14.57 -11.40 5.99
C GLN A 136 14.09 -11.40 7.44
N SER A 137 13.19 -10.50 7.87
CA SER A 137 12.81 -10.37 9.29
C SER A 137 11.58 -9.49 9.46
N ILE A 138 10.69 -9.84 10.40
CA ILE A 138 9.52 -9.03 10.77
C ILE A 138 9.88 -7.95 11.82
N ALA A 139 11.03 -8.08 12.48
CA ALA A 139 11.42 -7.20 13.58
C ALA A 139 11.85 -5.80 13.11
N ASP A 140 12.51 -5.70 11.95
CA ASP A 140 13.08 -4.44 11.44
C ASP A 140 12.10 -3.64 10.57
N SER A 141 10.83 -4.07 10.55
CA SER A 141 9.75 -3.49 9.74
C SER A 141 9.24 -2.13 10.24
N HIS A 142 9.59 -1.74 11.48
CA HIS A 142 9.29 -0.45 12.09
C HIS A 142 10.54 0.02 12.85
N THR A 143 11.59 0.41 12.13
CA THR A 143 12.84 0.90 12.72
C THR A 143 12.96 2.41 12.69
N LYS A 144 13.89 2.95 13.47
CA LYS A 144 14.31 4.34 13.38
C LYS A 144 15.22 4.52 12.16
N VAL A 145 15.06 5.63 11.45
CA VAL A 145 15.97 6.05 10.37
C VAL A 145 17.41 6.02 10.87
N GLU A 146 18.36 5.49 10.08
CA GLU A 146 19.73 5.30 10.57
C GLU A 146 20.43 6.64 10.85
N SER A 147 20.93 6.72 12.08
CA SER A 147 21.47 7.90 12.75
C SER A 147 22.67 8.54 12.06
N THR A 148 23.59 7.73 11.53
CA THR A 148 24.88 8.19 10.99
C THR A 148 24.81 8.53 9.51
N THR A 149 24.11 7.73 8.69
CA THR A 149 24.10 7.90 7.22
C THR A 149 22.88 8.63 6.70
N ASP A 150 21.70 8.44 7.31
CA ASP A 150 20.43 8.75 6.65
C ASP A 150 19.71 9.93 7.29
N LYS A 151 19.63 10.01 8.62
CA LYS A 151 19.09 11.21 9.32
C LYS A 151 19.72 12.53 8.84
N PRO A 152 21.05 12.66 8.60
CA PRO A 152 21.65 13.91 8.12
C PRO A 152 21.32 14.28 6.67
N LYS A 153 20.78 13.34 5.88
CA LYS A 153 20.20 13.61 4.55
C LYS A 153 18.73 13.98 4.70
N LEU A 154 17.99 13.24 5.53
CA LEU A 154 16.55 13.39 5.72
C LEU A 154 16.19 14.71 6.41
N ASP A 155 16.99 15.19 7.37
CA ASP A 155 16.88 16.54 7.95
C ASP A 155 16.94 17.65 6.88
N LYS A 156 17.87 17.53 5.92
CA LYS A 156 18.00 18.47 4.79
C LYS A 156 16.81 18.36 3.84
N ALA A 157 16.29 17.16 3.61
CA ALA A 157 15.10 16.93 2.80
C ALA A 157 13.83 17.53 3.46
N LEU A 158 13.63 17.31 4.75
CA LEU A 158 12.54 17.90 5.55
C LEU A 158 12.61 19.43 5.57
N THR A 159 13.81 20.00 5.77
CA THR A 159 14.03 21.46 5.73
C THR A 159 13.66 22.02 4.34
N ALA A 160 14.11 21.37 3.27
CA ALA A 160 13.77 21.78 1.90
C ALA A 160 12.27 21.63 1.59
N ALA A 161 11.62 20.58 2.10
CA ALA A 161 10.19 20.35 1.98
C ALA A 161 9.36 21.45 2.69
N ALA A 162 9.79 21.87 3.89
CA ALA A 162 9.14 22.95 4.64
C ALA A 162 9.27 24.30 3.90
N THR A 163 10.43 24.56 3.28
CA THR A 163 10.63 25.72 2.40
C THR A 163 9.71 25.68 1.18
N LEU A 164 9.59 24.54 0.48
CA LEU A 164 8.68 24.38 -0.67
C LEU A 164 7.22 24.65 -0.28
N CYS A 165 6.78 24.18 0.90
CA CYS A 165 5.44 24.50 1.41
C CYS A 165 5.26 25.98 1.74
N THR A 166 6.29 26.62 2.29
CA THR A 166 6.29 28.06 2.59
C THR A 166 6.18 28.90 1.30
N ASN A 167 6.94 28.52 0.26
CA ASN A 167 6.88 29.14 -1.07
C ASN A 167 5.50 28.93 -1.73
N ALA A 168 4.94 27.72 -1.63
CA ALA A 168 3.59 27.40 -2.10
C ALA A 168 2.50 28.23 -1.38
N ALA A 169 2.62 28.43 -0.06
CA ALA A 169 1.73 29.30 0.72
C ALA A 169 1.83 30.78 0.35
N GLY A 170 2.98 31.23 -0.17
CA GLY A 170 3.17 32.57 -0.74
C GLY A 170 2.58 32.73 -2.14
N ASN A 171 2.49 31.66 -2.92
CA ASN A 171 2.13 31.67 -4.34
C ASN A 171 0.60 31.81 -4.58
N ALA A 172 0.06 33.00 -4.31
CA ALA A 172 -1.38 33.29 -4.44
C ALA A 172 -1.97 32.94 -5.82
N ALA A 173 -1.22 33.15 -6.91
CA ALA A 173 -1.65 32.80 -8.27
C ALA A 173 -1.71 31.27 -8.46
N GLY A 174 -0.65 30.54 -8.10
CA GLY A 174 -0.62 29.08 -8.18
C GLY A 174 -1.66 28.39 -7.28
N LEU A 175 -1.97 28.97 -6.12
CA LEU A 175 -3.05 28.51 -5.26
C LEU A 175 -4.43 28.68 -5.93
N ALA A 176 -4.64 29.77 -6.67
CA ALA A 176 -5.87 29.98 -7.45
C ALA A 176 -5.95 29.02 -8.66
N ASP A 177 -4.84 28.81 -9.40
CA ASP A 177 -4.76 27.87 -10.53
C ASP A 177 -5.25 26.44 -10.18
N ILE A 178 -4.95 25.99 -8.96
CA ILE A 178 -5.10 24.60 -8.52
C ILE A 178 -6.36 24.42 -7.66
N PHE A 179 -6.60 25.31 -6.70
CA PHE A 179 -7.67 25.17 -5.70
C PHE A 179 -8.84 26.14 -5.93
N GLY A 180 -8.74 27.05 -6.90
CA GLY A 180 -9.79 28.03 -7.20
C GLY A 180 -10.18 28.86 -5.97
N LYS A 181 -11.48 28.89 -5.66
CA LYS A 181 -12.05 29.61 -4.50
C LYS A 181 -11.59 29.04 -3.15
N LYS A 182 -10.90 27.89 -3.13
CA LYS A 182 -10.27 27.32 -1.92
C LYS A 182 -8.81 27.75 -1.73
N ALA A 183 -8.25 28.62 -2.56
CA ALA A 183 -6.88 29.13 -2.43
C ALA A 183 -6.51 29.62 -1.01
N LYS A 184 -7.41 30.34 -0.30
CA LYS A 184 -7.16 30.77 1.08
C LYS A 184 -7.06 29.59 2.06
N THR A 185 -7.87 28.55 1.90
CA THR A 185 -7.77 27.33 2.70
C THR A 185 -6.50 26.56 2.35
N ALA A 186 -6.14 26.49 1.07
CA ALA A 186 -4.94 25.80 0.59
C ALA A 186 -3.67 26.44 1.14
N LYS A 187 -3.61 27.78 1.18
CA LYS A 187 -2.53 28.52 1.87
C LYS A 187 -2.36 28.02 3.31
N SER A 188 -3.42 28.02 4.11
CA SER A 188 -3.33 27.61 5.52
C SER A 188 -3.10 26.11 5.72
N HIS A 189 -3.37 25.27 4.72
CA HIS A 189 -2.93 23.88 4.73
C HIS A 189 -1.42 23.80 4.47
N TYR A 190 -0.86 24.48 3.46
CA TYR A 190 0.60 24.55 3.25
C TYR A 190 1.35 25.14 4.46
N GLU A 191 0.80 26.16 5.13
CA GLU A 191 1.36 26.74 6.36
C GLU A 191 1.44 25.71 7.50
N LYS A 192 0.39 24.87 7.67
CA LYS A 192 0.40 23.74 8.62
C LYS A 192 1.41 22.66 8.21
N ILE A 193 1.49 22.31 6.93
CA ILE A 193 2.41 21.27 6.42
C ILE A 193 3.86 21.64 6.71
N ALA A 194 4.25 22.90 6.49
CA ALA A 194 5.58 23.39 6.87
C ALA A 194 5.85 23.28 8.38
N GLN A 195 4.86 23.56 9.23
CA GLN A 195 4.97 23.41 10.69
C GLN A 195 5.09 21.94 11.12
N VAL A 196 4.37 21.02 10.47
CA VAL A 196 4.49 19.57 10.68
C VAL A 196 5.89 19.09 10.30
N LEU A 197 6.39 19.44 9.12
CA LEU A 197 7.73 19.05 8.67
C LEU A 197 8.81 19.49 9.67
N GLU A 198 8.74 20.72 10.18
CA GLU A 198 9.64 21.23 11.23
C GLU A 198 9.47 20.53 12.59
N LYS A 199 8.25 20.14 12.97
CA LYS A 199 7.99 19.34 14.19
C LYS A 199 8.59 17.94 14.08
N VAL A 200 8.34 17.27 12.96
CA VAL A 200 8.83 15.92 12.65
C VAL A 200 10.37 15.92 12.65
N ARG A 201 10.98 16.88 11.94
CA ARG A 201 12.44 17.05 11.86
C ARG A 201 13.11 17.20 13.23
N LYS A 202 12.51 17.98 14.14
CA LYS A 202 13.03 18.23 15.50
C LYS A 202 13.00 17.02 16.44
N ASN A 203 12.19 16.00 16.14
CA ASN A 203 12.16 14.77 16.93
C ASN A 203 11.95 13.55 16.02
N MET A 204 12.87 13.36 15.09
CA MET A 204 12.82 12.34 14.06
C MET A 204 12.72 10.92 14.63
N ASP A 205 13.37 10.64 15.77
CA ASP A 205 13.30 9.38 16.52
C ASP A 205 11.95 9.04 17.15
N LYS A 206 11.03 10.03 17.21
CA LYS A 206 9.64 9.83 17.61
C LYS A 206 8.71 9.84 16.40
N HIS A 207 8.96 10.71 15.43
CA HIS A 207 7.99 11.03 14.40
C HIS A 207 8.24 10.36 13.04
N ILE A 208 9.39 9.68 12.85
CA ILE A 208 9.68 8.90 11.63
C ILE A 208 10.11 7.48 11.99
N SER A 209 9.42 6.50 11.40
CA SER A 209 9.91 5.13 11.28
C SER A 209 10.19 4.76 9.81
N THR A 210 10.88 3.65 9.56
CA THR A 210 11.21 3.16 8.22
C THR A 210 11.44 1.65 8.22
N ASP A 211 11.23 1.03 7.06
CA ASP A 211 11.47 -0.40 6.81
C ASP A 211 12.74 -0.59 5.96
N TYR A 212 13.84 -1.00 6.61
CA TYR A 212 15.10 -1.34 5.92
C TYR A 212 15.14 -2.78 5.38
N ASN A 213 14.14 -3.62 5.69
CA ASN A 213 13.97 -4.96 5.10
C ASN A 213 13.23 -4.90 3.75
N LEU A 214 12.66 -3.74 3.43
CA LEU A 214 11.87 -3.41 2.23
C LEU A 214 10.44 -3.99 2.28
N ASP A 215 9.93 -4.27 3.49
CA ASP A 215 8.58 -4.78 3.75
C ASP A 215 7.54 -3.64 3.89
N ASP A 216 7.85 -2.44 3.39
CA ASP A 216 7.05 -1.22 3.57
C ASP A 216 5.56 -1.47 3.32
N ASP A 217 4.74 -1.15 4.33
CA ASP A 217 3.30 -1.39 4.32
C ASP A 217 2.67 -0.82 3.04
N GLU A 218 3.14 0.34 2.58
CA GLU A 218 2.70 0.92 1.32
C GLU A 218 3.45 0.35 0.10
N VAL A 219 3.09 -0.88 -0.20
CA VAL A 219 3.38 -1.67 -1.41
C VAL A 219 3.18 -0.86 -2.72
N GLY A 220 4.18 -0.03 -3.07
CA GLY A 220 4.23 0.80 -4.28
C GLY A 220 4.18 2.33 -4.09
N LEU A 221 4.27 2.85 -2.86
CA LEU A 221 4.34 4.29 -2.57
C LEU A 221 5.69 4.68 -1.95
N GLY A 222 5.70 5.70 -1.09
CA GLY A 222 6.87 6.20 -0.37
C GLY A 222 6.77 6.08 1.16
N GLY A 223 5.68 5.53 1.68
CA GLY A 223 5.40 5.36 3.11
C GLY A 223 4.29 6.30 3.61
N TYR A 224 3.57 5.87 4.65
CA TYR A 224 2.30 6.44 5.13
C TYR A 224 2.43 7.41 6.32
N ALA A 225 1.34 8.13 6.64
CA ALA A 225 1.22 8.97 7.84
C ALA A 225 0.00 8.67 8.73
N LEU A 226 0.20 8.77 10.06
CA LEU A 226 -0.80 8.59 11.10
C LEU A 226 -1.13 9.93 11.78
N TYR A 227 -2.38 10.39 11.65
CA TYR A 227 -2.77 11.73 12.12
C TYR A 227 -2.85 11.85 13.65
N ASP A 228 -3.45 10.90 14.35
CA ASP A 228 -3.72 11.03 15.79
C ASP A 228 -2.42 10.82 16.61
N GLU A 229 -1.59 9.87 16.18
CA GLU A 229 -0.24 9.58 16.70
C GLU A 229 0.75 10.71 16.36
N GLN A 230 0.53 11.37 15.22
CA GLN A 230 1.45 12.34 14.59
C GLN A 230 2.80 11.70 14.23
N GLU A 231 2.77 10.59 13.52
CA GLU A 231 3.96 9.85 13.07
C GLU A 231 3.86 9.54 11.56
N MET A 232 5.00 9.40 10.88
CA MET A 232 5.10 8.90 9.51
C MET A 232 6.01 7.67 9.44
N HIS A 233 5.67 6.73 8.57
CA HIS A 233 6.55 5.66 8.13
C HIS A 233 7.06 5.99 6.73
N LEU A 234 8.32 5.72 6.42
CA LEU A 234 8.91 6.03 5.12
C LEU A 234 9.56 4.79 4.51
N LEU A 235 9.36 4.59 3.21
CA LEU A 235 10.14 3.64 2.40
C LEU A 235 11.63 3.93 2.60
N SER A 236 12.47 2.90 2.78
CA SER A 236 13.88 3.17 3.07
C SER A 236 14.62 3.93 1.96
N SER A 237 14.12 3.97 0.71
CA SER A 237 14.65 4.84 -0.36
C SER A 237 14.41 6.34 -0.09
N VAL A 238 13.24 6.68 0.47
CA VAL A 238 12.87 8.03 0.92
C VAL A 238 13.67 8.40 2.17
N ALA A 239 13.81 7.50 3.14
CA ALA A 239 14.66 7.70 4.33
C ALA A 239 16.15 7.88 3.97
N LYS A 240 16.68 7.09 3.02
CA LYS A 240 18.04 7.21 2.45
C LYS A 240 18.22 8.43 1.55
N VAL A 241 17.13 9.10 1.15
CA VAL A 241 17.07 10.22 0.19
C VAL A 241 17.69 9.86 -1.18
N THR A 242 17.32 8.70 -1.75
CA THR A 242 17.88 8.24 -3.03
C THR A 242 17.40 9.04 -4.24
N ASP A 243 16.19 9.61 -4.18
CA ASP A 243 15.71 10.65 -5.11
C ASP A 243 15.45 11.95 -4.34
N PRO A 244 16.36 12.94 -4.39
CA PRO A 244 16.21 14.21 -3.66
C PRO A 244 15.11 15.15 -4.16
N LYS A 245 14.37 14.81 -5.21
CA LYS A 245 13.15 15.53 -5.62
C LYS A 245 11.93 14.82 -5.07
N GLU A 246 11.73 13.55 -5.41
CA GLU A 246 10.55 12.79 -4.98
C GLU A 246 10.50 12.60 -3.47
N THR A 247 11.64 12.43 -2.79
CA THR A 247 11.70 12.40 -1.31
C THR A 247 11.04 13.63 -0.68
N LYS A 248 11.30 14.83 -1.22
CA LYS A 248 10.69 16.07 -0.70
C LYS A 248 9.19 16.10 -0.94
N VAL A 249 8.72 15.49 -2.03
CA VAL A 249 7.31 15.45 -2.36
C VAL A 249 6.55 14.44 -1.50
N THR A 250 7.10 13.24 -1.27
CA THR A 250 6.57 12.28 -0.29
C THR A 250 6.50 12.89 1.11
N LEU A 251 7.56 13.56 1.58
CA LEU A 251 7.53 14.23 2.89
C LEU A 251 6.42 15.29 2.98
N ILE A 252 6.12 16.01 1.90
CA ILE A 252 5.02 16.98 1.83
C ILE A 252 3.65 16.28 1.83
N HIS A 253 3.54 15.12 1.18
CA HIS A 253 2.33 14.30 1.14
C HIS A 253 1.99 13.77 2.54
N GLU A 254 2.94 13.12 3.23
CA GLU A 254 2.72 12.57 4.57
C GLU A 254 2.47 13.66 5.61
N ALA A 255 3.21 14.77 5.52
CA ALA A 255 2.96 15.94 6.36
C ALA A 255 1.60 16.61 6.08
N ALA A 256 0.96 16.37 4.92
CA ALA A 256 -0.40 16.81 4.63
C ALA A 256 -1.44 16.01 5.40
N HIS A 257 -1.33 14.67 5.46
CA HIS A 257 -2.18 13.84 6.31
C HIS A 257 -2.07 14.23 7.79
N MET A 258 -0.85 14.46 8.28
CA MET A 258 -0.58 14.91 9.64
C MET A 258 -1.05 16.35 9.94
N ALA A 259 -1.20 17.22 8.93
CA ALA A 259 -1.56 18.63 9.11
C ALA A 259 -3.06 18.88 9.35
N ASP A 260 -3.93 18.05 8.79
CA ASP A 260 -5.38 18.15 8.97
C ASP A 260 -6.06 16.82 8.63
N LYS A 261 -6.81 16.23 9.58
CA LYS A 261 -7.51 14.95 9.36
C LYS A 261 -8.57 14.94 8.26
N SER A 262 -8.89 16.09 7.68
CA SER A 262 -9.74 16.18 6.49
C SER A 262 -8.95 16.18 5.17
N ILE A 263 -7.63 16.35 5.20
CA ILE A 263 -6.72 15.93 4.13
C ILE A 263 -6.61 14.40 4.22
N ASP A 264 -7.69 13.77 3.78
CA ASP A 264 -7.63 12.38 3.38
C ASP A 264 -6.85 12.30 2.06
N ASP A 265 -6.57 11.08 1.67
CA ASP A 265 -5.95 10.77 0.42
C ASP A 265 -7.08 10.49 -0.60
N ARG A 266 -7.00 10.92 -1.88
CA ARG A 266 -8.16 10.82 -2.82
C ARG A 266 -7.92 10.33 -4.24
N LEU A 267 -7.02 10.98 -4.97
CA LEU A 267 -6.42 10.50 -6.22
C LEU A 267 -4.96 10.92 -6.14
N TYR A 268 -3.99 9.99 -6.16
CA TYR A 268 -2.57 10.37 -6.13
C TYR A 268 -2.16 11.07 -7.43
N TYR A 269 -1.05 11.79 -7.36
CA TYR A 269 -0.46 12.52 -8.48
C TYR A 269 -0.19 11.61 -9.69
N GLY A 270 -0.59 12.07 -10.89
CA GLY A 270 -0.31 11.42 -12.18
C GLY A 270 -1.48 10.67 -12.84
N THR A 271 -2.68 10.68 -12.26
CA THR A 271 -3.75 9.72 -12.58
C THR A 271 -4.91 10.29 -13.38
N HIS A 272 -5.70 9.41 -14.03
CA HIS A 272 -6.99 9.80 -14.60
C HIS A 272 -7.91 10.38 -13.50
N GLY A 273 -8.66 11.44 -13.82
CA GLY A 273 -9.52 12.13 -12.85
C GLY A 273 -8.82 13.23 -12.02
N PHE A 274 -7.52 13.10 -11.70
CA PHE A 274 -6.80 13.98 -10.77
C PHE A 274 -7.00 15.48 -11.05
N GLN A 275 -6.70 15.94 -12.27
CA GLN A 275 -6.85 17.36 -12.66
C GLN A 275 -8.30 17.84 -12.50
N GLY A 276 -9.27 16.96 -12.80
CA GLY A 276 -10.70 17.23 -12.84
C GLY A 276 -11.40 17.17 -11.50
N MET A 277 -10.68 16.92 -10.40
CA MET A 277 -11.25 17.01 -9.05
C MET A 277 -11.83 18.40 -8.76
N THR A 278 -12.96 18.46 -8.05
CA THR A 278 -13.57 19.74 -7.65
C THR A 278 -12.77 20.43 -6.55
N GLU A 279 -12.93 21.75 -6.38
CA GLU A 279 -12.25 22.54 -5.33
C GLU A 279 -12.37 21.89 -3.93
N ARG A 280 -13.53 21.30 -3.62
CA ARG A 280 -13.80 20.60 -2.36
C ARG A 280 -13.00 19.31 -2.21
N GLN A 281 -12.76 18.57 -3.29
CA GLN A 281 -11.96 17.35 -3.27
C GLN A 281 -10.46 17.69 -3.26
N LYS A 282 -10.03 18.69 -4.05
CA LYS A 282 -8.61 19.11 -4.14
C LYS A 282 -8.05 19.58 -2.80
N ILE A 283 -8.81 20.37 -2.03
CA ILE A 283 -8.40 20.85 -0.71
C ILE A 283 -8.33 19.75 0.37
N THR A 284 -8.87 18.56 0.07
CA THR A 284 -8.94 17.39 0.96
C THR A 284 -8.26 16.17 0.33
N ASN A 285 -7.17 16.39 -0.43
CA ASN A 285 -6.36 15.36 -1.09
C ASN A 285 -4.87 15.70 -0.89
N ALA A 286 -4.10 14.86 -0.19
CA ALA A 286 -2.67 15.10 0.06
C ALA A 286 -1.90 15.33 -1.24
N ALA A 287 -2.16 14.51 -2.26
CA ALA A 287 -1.49 14.62 -3.55
C ALA A 287 -1.71 15.95 -4.31
N HIS A 288 -2.70 16.76 -3.93
CA HIS A 288 -2.87 18.11 -4.49
C HIS A 288 -1.94 19.16 -3.86
N PHE A 289 -1.40 18.89 -2.68
CA PHE A 289 -0.35 19.70 -2.05
C PHE A 289 1.05 19.40 -2.64
N GLU A 290 1.20 18.33 -3.43
CA GLU A 290 2.42 18.07 -4.20
C GLU A 290 2.62 19.06 -5.37
N GLU A 291 1.55 19.58 -5.98
CA GLU A 291 1.62 20.21 -7.32
C GLU A 291 2.38 21.54 -7.35
N LEU A 292 2.30 22.40 -6.32
CA LEU A 292 3.14 23.62 -6.26
C LEU A 292 4.63 23.28 -6.01
N PRO A 293 4.98 22.44 -5.02
CA PRO A 293 6.33 21.89 -4.89
C PRO A 293 6.87 21.23 -6.16
N ARG A 294 6.08 20.38 -6.85
CA ARG A 294 6.47 19.74 -8.13
C ARG A 294 6.70 20.78 -9.24
N ARG A 295 5.92 21.87 -9.30
CA ARG A 295 6.17 22.98 -10.23
C ARG A 295 7.48 23.71 -9.95
N GLU A 296 7.84 23.90 -8.67
CA GLU A 296 9.09 24.55 -8.25
C GLU A 296 10.31 23.63 -8.44
N LEU A 297 10.16 22.32 -8.19
CA LEU A 297 11.18 21.30 -8.45
C LEU A 297 11.34 20.94 -9.94
N GLY A 298 10.48 21.43 -10.82
CA GLY A 298 10.47 21.09 -12.25
C GLY A 298 10.12 19.63 -12.54
N THR A 299 9.22 19.03 -11.75
CA THR A 299 8.71 17.65 -11.90
C THR A 299 7.18 17.57 -12.02
N SER A 300 6.50 18.71 -12.15
CA SER A 300 5.06 18.73 -12.46
C SER A 300 4.81 18.32 -13.91
N ILE A 301 3.84 17.44 -14.12
CA ILE A 301 3.44 16.93 -15.45
C ILE A 301 2.15 17.59 -15.98
N TYR A 302 1.61 18.56 -15.25
CA TYR A 302 0.30 19.14 -15.53
C TYR A 302 0.36 20.57 -16.09
N PRO A 303 -0.55 20.94 -17.00
CA PRO A 303 -0.59 22.28 -17.57
C PRO A 303 -1.04 23.32 -16.54
N LYS A 304 -0.70 24.59 -16.82
CA LYS A 304 -1.21 25.75 -16.09
C LYS A 304 -2.29 26.45 -16.93
N PRO A 305 -3.46 26.81 -16.37
CA PRO A 305 -3.96 26.50 -15.03
C PRO A 305 -4.54 25.08 -14.93
N MET A 306 -4.58 24.49 -13.72
CA MET A 306 -5.16 23.16 -13.48
C MET A 306 -6.61 23.28 -12.95
N VAL A 307 -7.49 23.83 -13.80
CA VAL A 307 -8.84 24.29 -13.45
C VAL A 307 -9.66 23.21 -12.71
N PRO A 308 -10.13 23.46 -11.46
CA PRO A 308 -10.99 22.53 -10.73
C PRO A 308 -12.25 22.10 -11.51
N GLY A 309 -12.57 20.80 -11.49
CA GLY A 309 -13.75 20.26 -12.16
C GLY A 309 -13.59 19.99 -13.67
N MET A 310 -12.41 20.21 -14.26
CA MET A 310 -12.15 20.09 -15.70
C MET A 310 -11.04 19.07 -15.99
N LEU A 311 -11.22 18.23 -17.00
CA LEU A 311 -10.17 17.38 -17.57
C LEU A 311 -9.58 18.05 -18.82
N PRO A 312 -8.36 17.65 -19.25
CA PRO A 312 -7.89 17.94 -20.60
C PRO A 312 -8.96 17.54 -21.64
N GLY A 313 -9.31 18.45 -22.54
CA GLY A 313 -10.40 18.25 -23.51
C GLY A 313 -11.82 18.57 -23.02
N GLY A 314 -12.05 18.81 -21.72
CA GLY A 314 -13.31 19.39 -21.22
C GLY A 314 -13.95 18.66 -20.03
N LYS A 315 -15.24 18.31 -20.15
CA LYS A 315 -16.02 17.68 -19.08
C LYS A 315 -15.93 16.16 -19.16
N ALA A 316 -15.60 15.51 -18.05
CA ALA A 316 -15.54 14.05 -17.93
C ALA A 316 -16.80 13.35 -18.49
N THR A 317 -16.59 12.39 -19.37
CA THR A 317 -17.57 11.63 -20.15
C THR A 317 -18.27 10.54 -19.33
N LYS A 318 -19.00 9.63 -19.99
CA LYS A 318 -19.52 8.39 -19.36
C LYS A 318 -18.39 7.35 -19.18
N GLU A 319 -17.43 7.30 -20.11
CA GLU A 319 -16.29 6.39 -20.05
C GLU A 319 -15.37 6.76 -18.89
N ASP A 320 -14.94 8.01 -18.83
CA ASP A 320 -14.09 8.56 -17.76
C ASP A 320 -14.67 8.20 -16.39
N LYS A 321 -15.97 8.45 -16.17
CA LYS A 321 -16.68 8.17 -14.90
C LYS A 321 -16.98 6.68 -14.64
N VAL A 322 -16.49 5.78 -15.49
CA VAL A 322 -16.51 4.33 -15.28
C VAL A 322 -15.09 3.79 -15.17
N LYS A 323 -14.12 4.31 -15.94
CA LYS A 323 -12.68 4.10 -15.72
C LYS A 323 -12.26 4.61 -14.36
N GLU A 324 -12.56 5.87 -14.05
CA GLU A 324 -12.49 6.49 -12.71
C GLU A 324 -13.11 5.53 -11.70
N ALA A 325 -14.37 5.09 -11.85
CA ALA A 325 -15.03 4.20 -10.89
C ALA A 325 -14.44 2.78 -10.78
N ALA A 326 -13.74 2.26 -11.80
CA ALA A 326 -13.16 0.91 -11.85
C ALA A 326 -11.72 0.91 -11.33
N ALA A 327 -10.96 1.95 -11.64
CA ALA A 327 -9.80 2.38 -10.85
C ALA A 327 -10.22 2.57 -9.39
N ASP A 328 -11.36 3.26 -9.17
CA ASP A 328 -12.11 3.41 -7.92
C ASP A 328 -12.69 2.07 -7.38
N HIS A 329 -12.36 0.93 -8.01
CA HIS A 329 -12.59 -0.44 -7.54
C HIS A 329 -11.31 -1.30 -7.38
N LEU A 330 -10.09 -0.81 -7.68
CA LEU A 330 -8.84 -1.57 -7.49
C LEU A 330 -7.94 -1.15 -6.29
N ARG A 331 -7.53 0.13 -6.05
CA ARG A 331 -6.77 0.50 -4.81
C ARG A 331 -7.35 0.17 -3.39
N MET A 332 -8.56 0.51 -2.90
CA MET A 332 -9.24 -0.06 -1.69
C MET A 332 -9.26 -1.62 -1.61
N ALA A 333 -8.71 -2.34 -2.59
CA ALA A 333 -8.47 -3.77 -2.53
C ALA A 333 -6.98 -4.03 -2.25
N TRP A 334 -6.09 -3.28 -2.90
CA TRP A 334 -4.70 -3.10 -2.49
C TRP A 334 -4.58 -2.55 -1.05
N ASP A 335 -5.20 -1.42 -0.66
CA ASP A 335 -5.18 -0.92 0.73
C ASP A 335 -5.71 -1.94 1.72
N ALA A 336 -6.81 -2.62 1.41
CA ALA A 336 -7.34 -3.63 2.32
C ALA A 336 -6.45 -4.90 2.35
N ALA A 337 -5.65 -5.15 1.30
CA ALA A 337 -4.59 -6.16 1.30
C ALA A 337 -3.33 -5.68 2.05
N VAL A 338 -3.02 -4.38 2.03
CA VAL A 338 -2.00 -3.71 2.85
C VAL A 338 -2.41 -3.77 4.32
N ASP A 339 -3.61 -3.29 4.68
CA ASP A 339 -4.24 -3.45 6.00
C ASP A 339 -4.14 -4.92 6.48
N THR A 340 -4.41 -5.87 5.58
CA THR A 340 -4.35 -7.32 5.86
C THR A 340 -2.92 -7.82 6.08
N PHE A 341 -1.96 -7.45 5.23
CA PHE A 341 -0.54 -7.75 5.37
C PHE A 341 0.02 -7.16 6.67
N THR A 342 -0.24 -5.88 6.93
CA THR A 342 0.14 -5.14 8.14
C THR A 342 -0.39 -5.84 9.40
N LEU A 343 -1.66 -6.23 9.39
CA LEU A 343 -2.30 -7.00 10.46
C LEU A 343 -1.62 -8.36 10.69
N LEU A 344 -1.35 -9.12 9.62
CA LEU A 344 -0.66 -10.41 9.71
C LEU A 344 0.77 -10.25 10.25
N ARG A 345 1.51 -9.27 9.72
CA ARG A 345 2.88 -8.90 10.13
C ARG A 345 2.93 -8.49 11.60
N GLY A 346 1.99 -7.66 12.06
CA GLY A 346 1.86 -7.25 13.46
C GLY A 346 1.49 -8.40 14.40
N VAL A 347 0.52 -9.24 14.03
CA VAL A 347 0.16 -10.45 14.79
C VAL A 347 1.35 -11.40 14.90
N ARG A 348 2.13 -11.57 13.82
CA ARG A 348 3.35 -12.39 13.80
C ARG A 348 4.47 -11.79 14.67
N ARG A 349 4.73 -10.48 14.55
CA ARG A 349 5.67 -9.72 15.40
C ARG A 349 5.40 -9.95 16.89
N GLN A 350 4.13 -9.88 17.27
CA GLN A 350 3.65 -10.11 18.63
C GLN A 350 3.77 -11.59 19.06
N SER A 351 3.49 -12.55 18.16
CA SER A 351 3.75 -13.98 18.41
C SER A 351 5.24 -14.29 18.61
N MET A 352 6.14 -13.61 17.90
CA MET A 352 7.60 -13.74 18.08
C MET A 352 8.07 -13.13 19.41
N ALA A 353 7.41 -12.07 19.89
CA ALA A 353 7.57 -11.53 21.24
C ALA A 353 6.89 -12.38 22.35
N GLY A 354 6.39 -13.56 22.02
CA GLY A 354 5.82 -14.52 22.98
C GLY A 354 4.35 -14.27 23.37
N THR A 355 3.63 -13.37 22.69
CA THR A 355 2.22 -13.08 22.99
C THR A 355 1.26 -13.46 21.84
N GLU A 356 0.44 -14.47 22.11
CA GLU A 356 -0.62 -14.93 21.20
C GLU A 356 -1.89 -14.05 21.26
N LYS A 357 -1.93 -12.98 22.07
CA LYS A 357 -3.17 -12.21 22.30
C LYS A 357 -3.75 -11.63 21.00
N PRO A 358 -2.98 -10.94 20.13
CA PRO A 358 -3.52 -10.37 18.90
C PRO A 358 -4.05 -11.44 17.93
N PHE A 359 -3.47 -12.65 17.94
CA PHE A 359 -4.00 -13.78 17.19
C PHE A 359 -5.34 -14.25 17.76
N LYS A 360 -5.44 -14.41 19.08
CA LYS A 360 -6.66 -14.89 19.76
C LYS A 360 -7.82 -13.91 19.67
N ASP A 361 -7.55 -12.60 19.79
CA ASP A 361 -8.54 -11.55 19.57
C ASP A 361 -9.14 -11.60 18.16
N ASN A 362 -8.33 -12.02 17.17
CA ASN A 362 -8.66 -11.93 15.73
C ASN A 362 -8.83 -13.28 15.00
N GLU A 363 -8.78 -14.46 15.66
CA GLU A 363 -8.70 -15.78 14.99
C GLU A 363 -9.76 -15.92 13.88
N ARG A 364 -11.00 -15.52 14.14
CA ARG A 364 -12.11 -15.62 13.18
C ARG A 364 -11.90 -14.76 11.92
N LEU A 365 -11.21 -13.63 12.03
CA LEU A 365 -10.84 -12.77 10.91
C LEU A 365 -9.61 -13.35 10.18
N LEU A 366 -8.57 -13.74 10.91
CA LEU A 366 -7.34 -14.31 10.34
C LEU A 366 -7.61 -15.63 9.57
N VAL A 367 -8.45 -16.51 10.11
CA VAL A 367 -8.90 -17.75 9.43
C VAL A 367 -9.83 -17.47 8.23
N LYS A 368 -10.47 -16.30 8.17
CA LYS A 368 -11.27 -15.87 7.01
C LYS A 368 -10.38 -15.31 5.90
N ILE A 369 -9.45 -14.41 6.25
CA ILE A 369 -8.38 -13.89 5.38
C ILE A 369 -7.61 -15.06 4.75
N SER A 370 -7.14 -16.00 5.57
CA SER A 370 -6.37 -17.16 5.16
C SER A 370 -7.07 -18.06 4.12
N ARG A 371 -8.41 -18.08 4.07
CA ARG A 371 -9.20 -18.81 3.05
C ARG A 371 -9.45 -18.02 1.76
N LEU A 372 -9.27 -16.70 1.81
CA LEU A 372 -9.42 -15.80 0.68
C LEU A 372 -8.09 -15.58 -0.03
N GLU A 373 -6.98 -15.61 0.70
CA GLU A 373 -5.62 -15.33 0.21
C GLU A 373 -4.73 -16.59 0.08
N ASP A 374 -5.27 -17.78 0.36
CA ASP A 374 -4.51 -19.04 0.38
C ASP A 374 -3.32 -19.07 1.37
N LEU A 375 -3.48 -18.42 2.52
CA LEU A 375 -2.56 -18.54 3.64
C LEU A 375 -2.80 -19.87 4.39
N THR A 376 -1.79 -20.38 5.08
CA THR A 376 -1.79 -21.69 5.75
C THR A 376 -2.65 -21.76 7.02
N ILE A 377 -2.88 -20.63 7.71
CA ILE A 377 -3.52 -20.52 9.05
C ILE A 377 -4.81 -21.35 9.19
N HIS A 378 -5.65 -21.39 8.15
CA HIS A 378 -6.92 -22.10 8.19
C HIS A 378 -6.78 -23.63 8.12
N GLU A 379 -5.70 -24.12 7.50
CA GLU A 379 -5.35 -25.53 7.29
C GLU A 379 -4.51 -26.09 8.46
N GLN A 380 -3.78 -25.23 9.17
CA GLN A 380 -3.11 -25.57 10.43
C GLN A 380 -4.10 -26.12 11.49
N ALA A 381 -3.64 -27.08 12.28
CA ALA A 381 -4.37 -27.70 13.38
C ALA A 381 -4.87 -26.66 14.39
N LYS A 382 -6.18 -26.67 14.70
CA LYS A 382 -6.87 -25.62 15.47
C LYS A 382 -6.18 -25.18 16.78
N LYS A 383 -5.49 -26.07 17.49
CA LYS A 383 -4.79 -25.77 18.76
C LYS A 383 -3.38 -25.18 18.59
N ALA A 384 -2.82 -25.19 17.38
CA ALA A 384 -1.47 -24.73 17.06
C ALA A 384 -1.47 -23.63 16.00
N ARG A 385 -2.63 -23.01 15.75
CA ARG A 385 -2.77 -21.96 14.73
C ARG A 385 -1.96 -20.72 15.10
N THR A 386 -1.16 -20.25 14.15
CA THR A 386 -0.44 -18.99 14.22
C THR A 386 -0.25 -18.41 12.82
N VAL A 387 0.19 -17.16 12.74
CA VAL A 387 0.75 -16.60 11.50
C VAL A 387 2.19 -17.10 11.36
N THR A 388 2.59 -17.42 10.15
CA THR A 388 3.97 -17.77 9.77
C THR A 388 4.55 -16.71 8.82
N ASP A 389 5.87 -16.66 8.67
CA ASP A 389 6.51 -15.70 7.74
C ASP A 389 6.13 -15.99 6.28
N LEU A 390 5.77 -17.25 5.99
CA LEU A 390 5.16 -17.67 4.73
C LEU A 390 3.79 -17.03 4.51
N ASP A 391 2.92 -17.00 5.53
CA ASP A 391 1.61 -16.32 5.44
C ASP A 391 1.78 -14.81 5.19
N VAL A 392 2.75 -14.17 5.88
CA VAL A 392 3.06 -12.74 5.72
C VAL A 392 3.53 -12.45 4.29
N THR A 393 4.44 -13.25 3.75
CA THR A 393 4.99 -13.05 2.39
C THR A 393 3.95 -13.31 1.29
N ILE A 394 2.99 -14.22 1.50
CA ILE A 394 1.88 -14.42 0.54
C ILE A 394 0.95 -13.20 0.52
N ALA A 395 0.60 -12.64 1.69
CA ALA A 395 -0.27 -11.47 1.80
C ALA A 395 0.39 -10.20 1.21
N GLU A 396 1.67 -9.95 1.51
CA GLU A 396 2.49 -8.92 0.84
C GLU A 396 2.43 -9.07 -0.69
N SER A 397 2.70 -10.28 -1.17
CA SER A 397 2.70 -10.59 -2.59
C SER A 397 1.32 -10.43 -3.25
N ILE A 398 0.22 -10.57 -2.48
CA ILE A 398 -1.14 -10.27 -2.94
C ILE A 398 -1.40 -8.76 -2.97
N ALA A 399 -0.91 -8.00 -2.00
CA ALA A 399 -0.94 -6.53 -2.04
C ALA A 399 -0.17 -6.00 -3.27
N HIS A 400 0.99 -6.57 -3.62
CA HIS A 400 1.72 -6.20 -4.84
C HIS A 400 0.93 -6.54 -6.11
N SER A 401 0.32 -7.73 -6.18
CA SER A 401 -0.56 -8.09 -7.30
C SER A 401 -1.76 -7.14 -7.45
N PHE A 402 -2.34 -6.66 -6.34
CA PHE A 402 -3.38 -5.63 -6.39
C PHE A 402 -2.83 -4.26 -6.82
N SER A 403 -1.65 -3.86 -6.36
CA SER A 403 -0.96 -2.62 -6.77
C SER A 403 -0.72 -2.60 -8.28
N VAL A 404 -0.30 -3.73 -8.87
CA VAL A 404 -0.19 -3.92 -10.33
C VAL A 404 -1.57 -3.83 -11.00
N LEU A 405 -2.59 -4.53 -10.50
CA LEU A 405 -3.97 -4.46 -11.03
C LEU A 405 -4.52 -3.03 -11.11
N THR A 406 -4.19 -2.16 -10.14
CA THR A 406 -4.62 -0.75 -10.19
C THR A 406 -4.13 -0.03 -11.43
N ASN A 407 -2.98 -0.43 -11.97
CA ASN A 407 -2.34 0.18 -13.13
C ASN A 407 -2.88 -0.38 -14.46
N THR A 408 -3.36 -1.63 -14.49
CA THR A 408 -3.90 -2.29 -15.68
C THR A 408 -5.13 -1.58 -16.25
N ILE A 409 -5.97 -0.99 -15.39
CA ILE A 409 -7.35 -0.59 -15.73
C ILE A 409 -7.47 0.54 -16.79
N ASP A 410 -6.48 1.42 -16.94
CA ASP A 410 -6.49 2.42 -18.03
C ASP A 410 -6.23 1.81 -19.41
N ASN A 411 -5.52 0.67 -19.46
CA ASN A 411 -5.29 -0.10 -20.68
C ASN A 411 -6.46 -1.02 -21.06
N ILE A 412 -7.42 -1.25 -20.15
CA ILE A 412 -8.62 -2.05 -20.42
C ILE A 412 -9.54 -1.29 -21.39
N PRO A 413 -9.88 -1.86 -22.57
CA PRO A 413 -10.80 -1.24 -23.51
C PRO A 413 -12.17 -0.97 -22.87
N TYR A 414 -12.76 0.19 -23.16
CA TYR A 414 -14.07 0.52 -22.59
C TYR A 414 -15.15 -0.42 -23.15
N PRO A 415 -15.89 -1.16 -22.30
CA PRO A 415 -16.78 -2.20 -22.79
C PRO A 415 -17.96 -1.67 -23.59
N ALA A 416 -18.38 -2.43 -24.60
CA ALA A 416 -19.48 -2.07 -25.49
C ALA A 416 -20.75 -1.68 -24.71
N VAL A 417 -21.22 -0.44 -24.94
CA VAL A 417 -22.36 0.14 -24.25
C VAL A 417 -23.64 -0.07 -25.06
N ASN A 418 -24.54 -0.93 -24.56
CA ASN A 418 -25.94 -0.94 -24.98
C ASN A 418 -26.84 -0.24 -23.94
N LYS A 419 -28.09 0.07 -24.32
CA LYS A 419 -29.03 0.88 -23.52
C LYS A 419 -29.36 0.31 -22.12
N TRP A 420 -29.11 -0.97 -21.87
CA TRP A 420 -29.39 -1.62 -20.59
C TRP A 420 -28.20 -1.63 -19.62
N ARG A 421 -27.01 -1.20 -20.04
CA ARG A 421 -25.78 -1.33 -19.23
C ARG A 421 -25.59 -0.17 -18.24
N THR A 422 -25.79 -0.48 -16.96
CA THR A 422 -25.55 0.44 -15.84
C THR A 422 -24.06 0.76 -15.68
N LYS A 423 -23.73 1.87 -15.01
CA LYS A 423 -22.34 2.16 -14.59
C LYS A 423 -21.74 1.04 -13.73
N ARG A 424 -22.53 0.45 -12.82
CA ARG A 424 -22.08 -0.62 -11.91
C ARG A 424 -21.68 -1.89 -12.66
N SER A 425 -22.44 -2.29 -13.68
CA SER A 425 -22.12 -3.47 -14.50
C SER A 425 -20.88 -3.24 -15.37
N LEU A 426 -20.75 -2.06 -16.00
CA LEU A 426 -19.56 -1.71 -16.79
C LEU A 426 -18.30 -1.67 -15.92
N LYS A 427 -18.40 -1.08 -14.71
CA LYS A 427 -17.31 -1.03 -13.72
C LYS A 427 -16.81 -2.43 -13.33
N LEU A 428 -17.72 -3.36 -13.01
CA LEU A 428 -17.37 -4.71 -12.57
C LEU A 428 -16.76 -5.56 -13.71
N GLU A 429 -17.18 -5.33 -14.94
CA GLU A 429 -16.59 -5.96 -16.14
C GLU A 429 -15.16 -5.47 -16.40
N MET A 430 -14.88 -4.16 -16.27
CA MET A 430 -13.52 -3.64 -16.41
C MET A 430 -12.59 -4.18 -15.30
N VAL A 431 -13.10 -4.33 -14.07
CA VAL A 431 -12.38 -4.99 -12.96
C VAL A 431 -12.10 -6.46 -13.29
N ALA A 432 -13.09 -7.19 -13.84
CA ALA A 432 -12.91 -8.58 -14.25
C ALA A 432 -11.85 -8.71 -15.36
N ALA A 433 -11.85 -7.80 -16.34
CA ALA A 433 -10.88 -7.78 -17.42
C ALA A 433 -9.45 -7.51 -16.90
N ALA A 434 -9.27 -6.58 -15.96
CA ALA A 434 -7.97 -6.37 -15.31
C ALA A 434 -7.49 -7.61 -14.55
N ILE A 435 -8.37 -8.25 -13.75
CA ILE A 435 -8.08 -9.50 -13.03
C ILE A 435 -7.62 -10.61 -13.99
N SER A 436 -8.37 -10.84 -15.07
CA SER A 436 -8.04 -11.85 -16.07
C SER A 436 -6.79 -11.52 -16.90
N GLN A 437 -6.45 -10.24 -17.07
CA GLN A 437 -5.25 -9.83 -17.79
C GLN A 437 -3.98 -10.04 -16.95
N GLU A 438 -3.99 -9.68 -15.66
CA GLU A 438 -2.80 -9.83 -14.80
C GLU A 438 -2.63 -11.26 -14.28
N ASN A 439 -3.72 -11.96 -13.93
CA ASN A 439 -3.73 -13.36 -13.46
C ASN A 439 -2.79 -13.67 -12.26
N ASN A 440 -2.30 -12.63 -11.57
CA ASN A 440 -1.22 -12.72 -10.56
C ASN A 440 -1.70 -12.78 -9.10
N LEU A 441 -3.00 -12.71 -8.85
CA LEU A 441 -3.62 -13.00 -7.56
C LEU A 441 -3.63 -14.53 -7.30
N LEU A 442 -4.78 -15.21 -7.37
CA LEU A 442 -4.93 -16.63 -7.02
C LEU A 442 -4.91 -17.56 -8.26
N LYS A 443 -4.78 -17.00 -9.48
CA LYS A 443 -4.88 -17.73 -10.76
C LYS A 443 -6.28 -18.32 -11.03
N ASP A 444 -7.31 -17.71 -10.42
CA ASP A 444 -8.71 -18.14 -10.49
C ASP A 444 -9.59 -16.87 -10.52
N PRO A 445 -10.15 -16.47 -11.68
CA PRO A 445 -10.88 -15.21 -11.82
C PRO A 445 -12.10 -15.06 -10.91
N ASP A 446 -12.79 -16.14 -10.54
CA ASP A 446 -13.95 -16.10 -9.64
C ASP A 446 -13.50 -15.91 -8.19
N ARG A 447 -12.43 -16.60 -7.77
CA ARG A 447 -11.81 -16.37 -6.45
C ARG A 447 -11.17 -15.00 -6.35
N ASP A 448 -10.55 -14.51 -7.41
CA ASP A 448 -9.90 -13.20 -7.48
C ASP A 448 -10.92 -12.07 -7.45
N MET A 449 -12.04 -12.20 -8.19
CA MET A 449 -13.17 -11.29 -8.08
C MET A 449 -13.79 -11.32 -6.68
N LYS A 450 -13.87 -12.50 -6.04
CA LYS A 450 -14.38 -12.65 -4.67
C LYS A 450 -13.45 -12.04 -3.62
N LEU A 451 -12.13 -12.21 -3.74
CA LEU A 451 -11.11 -11.56 -2.91
C LEU A 451 -11.18 -10.04 -3.09
N THR A 452 -11.18 -9.55 -4.33
CA THR A 452 -11.30 -8.12 -4.66
C THR A 452 -12.55 -7.48 -4.03
N ASN A 453 -13.73 -8.11 -4.17
CA ASN A 453 -14.96 -7.60 -3.58
C ASN A 453 -14.99 -7.73 -2.04
N TRP A 454 -14.33 -8.74 -1.46
CA TRP A 454 -14.18 -8.84 -0.02
C TRP A 454 -13.34 -7.69 0.53
N MET A 455 -12.18 -7.45 -0.08
CA MET A 455 -11.25 -6.39 0.26
C MET A 455 -11.91 -5.00 0.16
N VAL A 456 -12.57 -4.67 -0.96
CA VAL A 456 -13.32 -3.40 -1.09
C VAL A 456 -14.44 -3.25 -0.05
N ALA A 457 -15.05 -4.35 0.39
CA ALA A 457 -16.05 -4.30 1.47
C ALA A 457 -15.43 -4.09 2.87
N HIS A 458 -14.15 -4.43 3.08
CA HIS A 458 -13.47 -4.38 4.39
C HIS A 458 -12.44 -3.25 4.51
N TYR A 459 -12.22 -2.47 3.45
CA TYR A 459 -11.41 -1.25 3.47
C TYR A 459 -11.75 -0.33 4.66
N ARG A 460 -10.72 0.13 5.40
CA ARG A 460 -10.84 0.91 6.66
C ARG A 460 -11.78 0.32 7.72
N LYS A 461 -11.99 -1.01 7.68
CA LYS A 461 -12.80 -1.79 8.63
C LYS A 461 -12.05 -3.01 9.17
N LEU A 462 -10.80 -3.20 8.74
CA LEU A 462 -9.86 -4.14 9.34
C LEU A 462 -9.26 -3.50 10.62
N PRO A 463 -8.88 -4.29 11.64
CA PRO A 463 -8.17 -3.77 12.80
C PRO A 463 -6.79 -3.23 12.42
N SER A 464 -6.40 -2.10 13.00
CA SER A 464 -4.99 -1.68 13.07
C SER A 464 -4.19 -2.68 13.93
N ALA A 465 -2.91 -2.83 13.63
CA ALA A 465 -2.01 -3.84 14.17
C ALA A 465 -1.30 -3.46 15.49
#